data_AF-A0A483GXS9-F1
#
_entry.id   AF-A0A483GXS9-F1
#
_cell.length_a   1.000
_cell.length_b   1.000
_cell.length_c   1.000
_cell.angle_alpha   90.00
_cell.angle_beta   90.00
_cell.angle_gamma   90.00
#
_symmetry.space_group_name_H-M   'P 1'
#
loop_
_entity.id
_entity.type
_entity.pdbx_description
1 polymer ?
#
loop_
_entity_poly.entity_id
_entity_poly.type
_entity_poly.pdbx_seq_one_letter_code
_entity_poly.pdbx_strand_id
1 'polypeptide(L)'
;MKSSEVMVSVKRWFSLRNYDVLQEITVNDLSDEINRRASLLRYDFDYGNDTRRLRCLEYEARILAGNPLLVSSTIKASPTTRKINPLTDASLHVRHITVADIGRYEARLRELDLLRRGDGSSGPVSKEDGRRRLTDIDELNADHPLYLWLNIALLTDEEVVEHVKRMLPRWRKEHGTGEPAINTFRFGLSTVKKLIHLRIIPMLDLMLWEKRNGARISYEQMARLLYPDDSNMIRGGAQIKDTDRPLAERALTREFDRLFNLWLSKNDYLMDTKIADVMKMDEEDTA
;
A
#
# COMPACT_ATOMS: atom_id res chain seq x y z
N MET A 1 12.25 -27.36 -17.58
CA MET A 1 11.48 -27.33 -18.85
C MET A 1 12.36 -26.78 -19.95
N LYS A 2 12.25 -27.30 -21.18
CA LYS A 2 12.93 -26.70 -22.34
C LYS A 2 12.28 -25.37 -22.70
N SER A 3 13.04 -24.47 -23.33
CA SER A 3 12.58 -23.12 -23.71
C SER A 3 11.30 -23.12 -24.57
N SER A 4 11.17 -24.10 -25.49
CA SER A 4 9.97 -24.29 -26.31
C SER A 4 8.75 -24.73 -25.49
N GLU A 5 8.94 -25.62 -24.50
CA GLU A 5 7.88 -26.10 -23.61
C GLU A 5 7.35 -24.98 -22.70
N VAL A 6 8.23 -24.08 -22.25
CA VAL A 6 7.84 -22.89 -21.46
C VAL A 6 6.84 -22.03 -22.24
N MET A 7 7.15 -21.68 -23.49
CA MET A 7 6.27 -20.86 -24.31
C MET A 7 4.93 -21.53 -24.61
N VAL A 8 4.94 -22.84 -24.90
CA VAL A 8 3.71 -23.61 -25.12
C VAL A 8 2.86 -23.61 -23.86
N SER A 9 3.46 -23.80 -22.68
CA SER A 9 2.73 -23.83 -21.42
C SER A 9 2.15 -22.47 -21.05
N VAL A 10 2.90 -21.37 -21.22
CA VAL A 10 2.43 -20.02 -20.91
C VAL A 10 1.29 -19.61 -21.83
N LYS A 11 1.41 -19.87 -23.14
CA LYS A 11 0.38 -19.52 -24.14
C LYS A 11 -0.95 -20.26 -23.97
N ARG A 12 -1.02 -21.33 -23.15
CA ARG A 12 -2.29 -22.03 -22.87
C ARG A 12 -3.27 -21.19 -22.07
N TRP A 13 -2.78 -20.28 -21.25
CA TRP A 13 -3.61 -19.48 -20.35
C TRP A 13 -3.40 -17.97 -20.55
N PHE A 14 -2.19 -17.56 -20.94
CA PHE A 14 -1.84 -16.16 -21.07
C PHE A 14 -2.28 -15.61 -22.43
N SER A 15 -3.12 -14.58 -22.39
CA SER A 15 -3.52 -13.76 -23.54
C SER A 15 -3.60 -12.31 -23.11
N LEU A 16 -3.00 -11.39 -23.87
CA LEU A 16 -3.05 -9.96 -23.58
C LEU A 16 -4.46 -9.39 -23.57
N ARG A 17 -5.35 -9.91 -24.42
CA ARG A 17 -6.76 -9.47 -24.50
C ARG A 17 -7.50 -9.67 -23.17
N ASN A 18 -7.08 -10.64 -22.37
CA ASN A 18 -7.69 -10.89 -21.06
C ASN A 18 -7.45 -9.73 -20.08
N TYR A 19 -6.47 -8.87 -20.36
CA TYR A 19 -6.10 -7.71 -19.55
C TYR A 19 -6.70 -6.39 -20.05
N ASP A 20 -7.45 -6.40 -21.16
CA ASP A 20 -8.17 -5.20 -21.63
C ASP A 20 -9.17 -4.70 -20.59
N VAL A 21 -9.67 -5.60 -19.73
CA VAL A 21 -10.52 -5.31 -18.57
C VAL A 21 -9.89 -4.32 -17.58
N LEU A 22 -8.56 -4.17 -17.57
CA LEU A 22 -7.86 -3.21 -16.71
C LEU A 22 -8.14 -1.76 -17.10
N GLN A 23 -8.67 -1.48 -18.29
CA GLN A 23 -9.08 -0.13 -18.67
C GLN A 23 -10.34 0.32 -17.90
N GLU A 24 -11.18 -0.62 -17.49
CA GLU A 24 -12.48 -0.35 -16.86
C GLU A 24 -12.44 -0.30 -15.33
N ILE A 25 -11.33 -0.72 -14.71
CA ILE A 25 -11.17 -0.66 -13.26
C ILE A 25 -10.79 0.73 -12.81
N THR A 26 -10.99 1.01 -11.51
CA THR A 26 -10.59 2.28 -10.92
C THR A 26 -9.10 2.32 -10.58
N VAL A 27 -8.56 3.50 -10.30
CA VAL A 27 -7.16 3.62 -9.82
C VAL A 27 -6.96 2.92 -8.48
N ASN A 28 -7.96 2.97 -7.60
CA ASN A 28 -7.90 2.24 -6.34
C ASN A 28 -7.90 0.72 -6.57
N ASP A 29 -8.73 0.21 -7.50
CA ASP A 29 -8.71 -1.20 -7.89
C ASP A 29 -7.33 -1.61 -8.45
N LEU A 30 -6.66 -0.75 -9.24
CA LEU A 30 -5.29 -1.02 -9.73
C LEU A 30 -4.29 -1.15 -8.58
N SER A 31 -4.35 -0.28 -7.56
CA SER A 31 -3.53 -0.40 -6.36
C SER A 31 -3.77 -1.74 -5.66
N ASP A 32 -5.03 -2.17 -5.57
CA ASP A 32 -5.40 -3.45 -4.96
C ASP A 32 -4.90 -4.65 -5.76
N GLU A 33 -5.00 -4.60 -7.08
CA GLU A 33 -4.49 -5.65 -7.99
C GLU A 33 -2.99 -5.88 -7.83
N ILE A 34 -2.21 -4.79 -7.71
CA ILE A 34 -0.76 -4.87 -7.45
C ILE A 34 -0.49 -5.46 -6.07
N ASN A 35 -1.23 -5.01 -5.04
CA ASN A 35 -1.04 -5.50 -3.67
C ASN A 35 -1.39 -6.98 -3.50
N ARG A 36 -2.42 -7.47 -4.19
CA ARG A 36 -2.75 -8.90 -4.21
C ARG A 36 -1.65 -9.72 -4.88
N ARG A 37 -1.09 -9.25 -5.99
CA ARG A 37 0.06 -9.89 -6.66
C ARG A 37 1.32 -9.85 -5.81
N ALA A 38 1.59 -8.75 -5.11
CA ALA A 38 2.69 -8.64 -4.15
C ALA A 38 2.54 -9.66 -3.02
N SER A 39 1.31 -9.87 -2.54
CA SER A 39 1.02 -10.89 -1.54
C SER A 39 1.23 -12.30 -2.09
N LEU A 40 0.74 -12.60 -3.30
CA LEU A 40 0.93 -13.89 -3.97
C LEU A 40 2.41 -14.23 -4.20
N LEU A 41 3.17 -13.28 -4.74
CA LEU A 41 4.58 -13.47 -5.08
C LEU A 41 5.47 -13.57 -3.83
N ARG A 42 5.04 -13.02 -2.69
CA ARG A 42 5.72 -13.22 -1.41
C ARG A 42 5.29 -14.47 -0.66
N TYR A 43 4.09 -14.98 -0.93
CA TYR A 43 3.54 -16.12 -0.21
C TYR A 43 4.37 -17.38 -0.51
N ASP A 44 4.77 -18.07 0.55
CA ASP A 44 5.32 -19.41 0.46
C ASP A 44 4.15 -20.39 0.57
N PHE A 45 3.92 -21.15 -0.49
CA PHE A 45 2.78 -22.04 -0.58
C PHE A 45 3.02 -23.41 0.05
N ASP A 46 4.27 -23.68 0.42
CA ASP A 46 4.66 -24.94 1.06
C ASP A 46 4.38 -24.91 2.57
N TYR A 47 4.04 -23.74 3.13
CA TYR A 47 3.74 -23.55 4.55
C TYR A 47 2.35 -22.97 4.83
N GLY A 48 1.66 -23.54 5.82
CA GLY A 48 0.41 -23.03 6.42
C GLY A 48 -0.90 -23.62 5.86
N ASN A 49 -1.91 -23.76 6.73
CA ASN A 49 -3.28 -24.22 6.40
C ASN A 49 -4.34 -23.15 6.79
N ASP A 50 -4.06 -21.88 6.54
CA ASP A 50 -4.97 -20.79 6.91
C ASP A 50 -5.78 -20.30 5.70
N THR A 51 -6.90 -19.63 5.98
CA THR A 51 -7.77 -18.88 5.05
C THR A 51 -7.01 -18.03 4.02
N ARG A 52 -5.83 -17.51 4.38
CA ARG A 52 -4.94 -16.78 3.48
C ARG A 52 -4.44 -17.66 2.32
N ARG A 53 -4.09 -18.93 2.58
CA ARG A 53 -3.65 -19.88 1.55
C ARG A 53 -4.74 -20.13 0.52
N LEU A 54 -5.97 -20.36 0.98
CA LEU A 54 -7.12 -20.60 0.11
C LEU A 54 -7.35 -19.44 -0.86
N ARG A 55 -7.33 -18.19 -0.35
CA ARG A 55 -7.42 -17.00 -1.20
C ARG A 55 -6.29 -16.89 -2.21
N CYS A 56 -5.05 -17.19 -1.80
CA CYS A 56 -3.91 -17.16 -2.70
C CYS A 56 -4.04 -18.20 -3.82
N LEU A 57 -4.48 -19.42 -3.50
CA LEU A 57 -4.75 -20.47 -4.49
C LEU A 57 -5.90 -20.10 -5.44
N GLU A 58 -6.96 -19.48 -4.93
CA GLU A 58 -8.06 -18.99 -5.75
C GLU A 58 -7.60 -17.91 -6.75
N TYR A 59 -6.85 -16.91 -6.29
CA TYR A 59 -6.32 -15.87 -7.17
C TYR A 59 -5.39 -16.44 -8.24
N GLU A 60 -4.50 -17.37 -7.85
CA GLU A 60 -3.64 -18.05 -8.79
C GLU A 60 -4.43 -18.85 -9.83
N ALA A 61 -5.42 -19.63 -9.38
CA ALA A 61 -6.28 -20.41 -10.29
C ALA A 61 -7.02 -19.50 -11.28
N ARG A 62 -7.48 -18.33 -10.85
CA ARG A 62 -8.11 -17.33 -11.72
C ARG A 62 -7.14 -16.79 -12.77
N ILE A 63 -5.95 -16.37 -12.36
CA ILE A 63 -4.91 -15.88 -13.28
C ILE A 63 -4.57 -16.96 -14.31
N LEU A 64 -4.30 -18.19 -13.86
CA LEU A 64 -3.94 -19.32 -14.73
C LEU A 64 -5.11 -19.90 -15.53
N ALA A 65 -6.35 -19.49 -15.23
CA ALA A 65 -7.51 -19.72 -16.08
C ALA A 65 -7.71 -18.62 -17.14
N GLY A 66 -6.81 -17.62 -17.18
CA GLY A 66 -6.92 -16.48 -18.08
C GLY A 66 -7.91 -15.40 -17.60
N ASN A 67 -8.29 -15.39 -16.33
CA ASN A 67 -9.11 -14.34 -15.71
C ASN A 67 -8.25 -13.53 -14.72
N PRO A 68 -7.49 -12.52 -15.21
CA PRO A 68 -6.46 -11.86 -14.41
C PRO A 68 -7.01 -10.88 -13.39
N LEU A 69 -8.26 -10.44 -13.52
CA LEU A 69 -8.85 -9.49 -12.60
C LEU A 69 -9.16 -10.19 -11.28
N LEU A 70 -8.55 -9.78 -10.17
CA LEU A 70 -8.73 -10.34 -8.83
C LEU A 70 -9.68 -9.50 -7.99
N VAL A 71 -9.64 -8.18 -8.16
CA VAL A 71 -10.41 -7.14 -7.49
C VAL A 71 -11.30 -6.52 -8.55
N SER A 72 -12.58 -6.33 -8.25
CA SER A 72 -13.42 -5.58 -9.17
C SER A 72 -14.49 -4.83 -8.42
N SER A 73 -14.57 -3.53 -8.69
CA SER A 73 -15.70 -2.70 -8.32
C SER A 73 -16.97 -3.00 -9.11
N THR A 74 -16.87 -3.62 -10.29
CA THR A 74 -18.02 -4.00 -11.14
C THR A 74 -18.66 -5.33 -10.74
N ILE A 75 -17.95 -6.17 -9.99
CA ILE A 75 -18.50 -7.34 -9.34
C ILE A 75 -19.01 -6.90 -7.96
N LYS A 76 -20.26 -7.23 -7.62
CA LYS A 76 -20.85 -7.02 -6.28
C LYS A 76 -20.16 -7.90 -5.22
N ALA A 77 -18.85 -7.79 -5.06
CA ALA A 77 -18.16 -8.32 -3.90
C ALA A 77 -18.52 -7.45 -2.69
N SER A 78 -18.73 -8.09 -1.54
CA SER A 78 -19.00 -7.39 -0.28
C SER A 78 -17.94 -6.31 -0.02
N PRO A 79 -18.32 -5.07 0.35
CA PRO A 79 -17.38 -3.96 0.60
C PRO A 79 -16.28 -4.29 1.61
N THR A 80 -16.46 -5.32 2.43
CA THR A 80 -15.49 -5.83 3.41
C THR A 80 -14.23 -6.49 2.83
N THR A 81 -14.14 -6.70 1.50
CA THR A 81 -12.96 -7.33 0.85
C THR A 81 -12.06 -6.36 0.07
N ARG A 82 -12.43 -5.07 -0.01
CA ARG A 82 -11.59 -4.04 -0.65
C ARG A 82 -10.52 -3.58 0.31
N LYS A 83 -9.32 -3.30 -0.21
CA LYS A 83 -8.30 -2.64 0.59
C LYS A 83 -8.79 -1.23 0.86
N ILE A 84 -8.83 -0.88 2.14
CA ILE A 84 -9.04 0.51 2.54
C ILE A 84 -7.65 1.14 2.51
N ASN A 85 -7.47 2.19 1.72
CA ASN A 85 -6.27 2.99 1.82
C ASN A 85 -6.22 3.56 3.24
N PRO A 86 -5.23 3.20 4.07
CA PRO A 86 -5.22 3.62 5.48
C PRO A 86 -5.10 5.14 5.65
N LEU A 87 -4.76 5.87 4.57
CA LEU A 87 -4.61 7.31 4.56
C LEU A 87 -5.86 8.04 4.05
N THR A 88 -6.89 7.34 3.54
CA THR A 88 -8.15 8.01 3.12
C THR A 88 -9.01 8.39 4.30
N ASP A 89 -8.91 7.65 5.40
CA ASP A 89 -9.57 8.01 6.64
C ASP A 89 -8.51 8.49 7.64
N ALA A 90 -8.28 9.80 7.67
CA ALA A 90 -7.36 10.42 8.61
C ALA A 90 -7.73 10.11 10.08
N SER A 91 -8.99 9.78 10.38
CA SER A 91 -9.44 9.47 11.74
C SER A 91 -8.84 8.18 12.31
N LEU A 92 -8.31 7.30 11.46
CA LEU A 92 -7.57 6.11 11.87
C LEU A 92 -6.28 6.45 12.63
N HIS A 93 -5.63 7.56 12.23
CA HIS A 93 -4.34 7.99 12.78
C HIS A 93 -4.42 9.29 13.58
N VAL A 94 -5.46 10.10 13.36
CA VAL A 94 -5.71 11.37 14.04
C VAL A 94 -7.09 11.30 14.69
N ARG A 95 -7.12 10.93 15.98
CA ARG A 95 -8.36 10.81 16.75
C ARG A 95 -8.27 11.55 18.08
N HIS A 96 -9.43 11.95 18.58
CA HIS A 96 -9.54 12.48 19.93
C HIS A 96 -9.23 11.40 20.97
N ILE A 97 -8.66 11.81 22.10
CA ILE A 97 -8.63 10.96 23.30
C ILE A 97 -10.06 10.68 23.76
N THR A 98 -10.36 9.44 24.09
CA THR A 98 -11.68 9.05 24.60
C THR A 98 -11.66 9.02 26.14
N VAL A 99 -12.85 9.06 26.75
CA VAL A 99 -12.99 8.85 28.20
C VAL A 99 -12.44 7.49 28.63
N ALA A 100 -12.56 6.46 27.77
CA ALA A 100 -12.00 5.14 28.02
C ALA A 100 -10.47 5.16 28.06
N ASP A 101 -9.82 5.92 27.17
CA ASP A 101 -8.37 6.11 27.19
C ASP A 101 -7.93 6.79 28.49
N ILE A 102 -8.64 7.83 28.92
CA ILE A 102 -8.38 8.51 30.21
C ILE A 102 -8.47 7.53 31.37
N GLY A 103 -9.51 6.69 31.42
CA GLY A 103 -9.68 5.69 32.47
C GLY A 103 -8.56 4.64 32.50
N ARG A 104 -8.09 4.19 31.32
CA ARG A 104 -6.94 3.28 31.21
C ARG A 104 -5.67 3.93 31.75
N TYR A 105 -5.41 5.19 31.41
CA TYR A 105 -4.25 5.89 31.95
C TYR A 105 -4.38 6.17 33.44
N GLU A 106 -5.55 6.51 33.96
CA GLU A 106 -5.73 6.68 35.40
C GLU A 106 -5.36 5.38 36.15
N ALA A 107 -5.86 4.24 35.68
CA ALA A 107 -5.52 2.94 36.26
C ALA A 107 -4.01 2.68 36.19
N ARG A 108 -3.39 2.90 35.02
CA ARG A 108 -1.95 2.71 34.80
C ARG A 108 -1.09 3.62 35.68
N LEU A 109 -1.44 4.90 35.79
CA LEU A 109 -0.71 5.87 36.60
C LEU A 109 -0.84 5.57 38.10
N ARG A 110 -1.96 4.99 38.54
CA ARG A 110 -2.13 4.51 39.92
C ARG A 110 -1.28 3.26 40.20
N GLU A 111 -1.20 2.32 39.25
CA GLU A 111 -0.32 1.14 39.38
C GLU A 111 1.15 1.55 39.55
N LEU A 112 1.56 2.64 38.89
CA LEU A 112 2.91 3.18 38.96
C LEU A 112 3.14 4.15 40.14
N ASP A 113 2.17 4.30 41.05
CA ASP A 113 2.19 5.25 42.17
C ASP A 113 2.49 6.71 41.75
N LEU A 114 1.99 7.11 40.56
CA LEU A 114 2.13 8.46 40.01
C LEU A 114 0.89 9.34 40.28
N LEU A 115 -0.25 8.72 40.61
CA LEU A 115 -1.47 9.40 41.04
C LEU A 115 -1.85 9.03 42.47
N ARG A 116 -2.15 10.03 43.30
CA ARG A 116 -2.75 9.88 44.62
C ARG A 116 -4.24 10.20 44.58
N ARG A 117 -4.99 9.46 45.39
CA ARG A 117 -6.41 9.74 45.64
C ARG A 117 -6.52 10.69 46.83
N GLY A 118 -7.06 11.89 46.60
CA GLY A 118 -7.44 12.85 47.63
C GLY A 118 -8.96 12.92 47.81
N ASP A 119 -9.41 13.91 48.58
CA ASP A 119 -10.80 14.19 48.95
C ASP A 119 -11.65 14.59 47.73
N GLY A 120 -11.98 13.62 46.89
CA GLY A 120 -12.82 13.79 45.70
C GLY A 120 -12.07 14.03 44.38
N SER A 121 -10.73 14.06 44.37
CA SER A 121 -9.94 14.21 43.14
C SER A 121 -8.70 13.30 43.11
N SER A 122 -8.36 12.81 41.92
CA SER A 122 -7.08 12.16 41.62
C SER A 122 -6.09 13.22 41.15
N GLY A 123 -4.89 13.26 41.73
CA GLY A 123 -3.84 14.21 41.35
C GLY A 123 -2.44 13.60 41.36
N PRO A 124 -1.45 14.22 40.71
CA PRO A 124 -0.08 13.71 40.68
C PRO A 124 0.53 13.68 42.09
N VAL A 125 1.39 12.69 42.35
CA VAL A 125 2.04 12.49 43.66
C VAL A 125 3.03 13.61 44.01
N SER A 126 3.66 14.20 42.99
CA SER A 126 4.57 15.34 43.12
C SER A 126 4.40 16.36 41.99
N LYS A 127 4.99 17.55 42.16
CA LYS A 127 5.07 18.55 41.08
C LYS A 127 5.90 18.08 39.89
N GLU A 128 6.87 17.19 40.12
CA GLU A 128 7.71 16.64 39.05
C GLU A 128 6.93 15.61 38.23
N ASP A 129 6.18 14.73 38.89
CA ASP A 129 5.31 13.76 38.21
C ASP A 129 4.22 14.44 37.39
N GLY A 130 3.67 15.55 37.90
CA GLY A 130 2.70 16.36 37.17
C GLY A 130 3.24 17.01 35.89
N ARG A 131 4.56 17.03 35.67
CA ARG A 131 5.20 17.54 34.45
C ARG A 131 5.61 16.44 33.47
N ARG A 132 5.52 15.17 33.86
CA ARG A 132 5.85 14.04 32.98
C ARG A 132 4.83 13.94 31.85
N ARG A 133 5.32 13.66 30.64
CA ARG A 133 4.45 13.33 29.50
C ARG A 133 4.01 11.87 29.65
N LEU A 134 2.85 11.53 29.10
CA LEU A 134 2.40 10.12 29.06
C LEU A 134 3.41 9.23 28.31
N THR A 135 4.10 9.78 27.31
CA THR A 135 5.18 9.09 26.58
C THR A 135 6.49 8.95 27.35
N ASP A 136 6.64 9.62 28.50
CA ASP A 136 7.73 9.39 29.46
C ASP A 136 7.36 8.28 30.47
N ILE A 137 6.16 7.69 30.35
CA ILE A 137 5.59 6.70 31.28
C ILE A 137 5.40 5.37 30.55
N ASP A 138 4.78 5.39 29.37
CA ASP A 138 4.71 4.24 28.46
C ASP A 138 5.46 4.56 27.16
N GLU A 139 6.30 3.62 26.69
CA GLU A 139 7.09 3.78 25.47
C GLU A 139 6.19 3.91 24.24
N LEU A 140 6.52 4.87 23.37
CA LEU A 140 5.83 5.10 22.10
C LEU A 140 5.94 3.87 21.19
N ASN A 141 4.81 3.29 20.80
CA ASN A 141 4.74 2.20 19.83
C ASN A 141 3.37 2.19 19.11
N ALA A 142 3.11 1.17 18.29
CA ALA A 142 1.86 1.09 17.52
C ALA A 142 0.60 1.01 18.42
N ASP A 143 0.73 0.50 19.64
CA ASP A 143 -0.37 0.35 20.60
C ASP A 143 -0.43 1.51 21.61
N HIS A 144 0.64 2.30 21.72
CA HIS A 144 0.78 3.43 22.65
C HIS A 144 1.06 4.71 21.86
N PRO A 145 0.03 5.48 21.47
CA PRO A 145 0.18 6.63 20.58
C PRO A 145 0.73 7.86 21.30
N LEU A 146 1.26 8.81 20.51
CA LEU A 146 1.67 10.12 20.99
C LEU A 146 0.44 11.00 21.24
N TYR A 147 0.27 11.50 22.46
CA TYR A 147 -0.78 12.44 22.80
C TYR A 147 -0.34 13.87 22.51
N LEU A 148 -1.12 14.56 21.69
CA LEU A 148 -0.86 15.93 21.27
C LEU A 148 -1.92 16.86 21.82
N TRP A 149 -1.48 18.00 22.34
CA TRP A 149 -2.34 19.15 22.56
C TRP A 149 -2.27 20.06 21.34
N LEU A 150 -3.42 20.27 20.69
CA LEU A 150 -3.58 21.15 19.53
C LEU A 150 -4.73 22.11 19.79
N ASN A 151 -4.51 23.40 19.56
CA ASN A 151 -5.54 24.43 19.70
C ASN A 151 -6.05 24.89 18.33
N ILE A 152 -6.99 24.14 17.79
CA ILE A 152 -7.60 24.42 16.48
C ILE A 152 -8.52 25.65 16.46
N ALA A 153 -8.87 26.21 17.64
CA ALA A 153 -9.62 27.45 17.71
C ALA A 153 -8.72 28.69 17.58
N LEU A 154 -7.43 28.53 17.84
CA LEU A 154 -6.43 29.61 17.79
C LEU A 154 -5.61 29.58 16.49
N LEU A 155 -5.32 28.39 15.97
CA LEU A 155 -4.41 28.19 14.85
C LEU A 155 -5.18 27.94 13.56
N THR A 156 -4.67 28.46 12.44
CA THR A 156 -5.15 28.04 11.11
C THR A 156 -4.66 26.64 10.75
N ASP A 157 -5.25 26.04 9.72
CA ASP A 157 -4.84 24.72 9.23
C ASP A 157 -3.37 24.71 8.79
N GLU A 158 -2.90 25.76 8.10
CA GLU A 158 -1.50 25.90 7.69
C GLU A 158 -0.56 26.01 8.89
N GLU A 159 -0.96 26.74 9.93
CA GLU A 159 -0.18 26.87 11.16
C GLU A 159 -0.09 25.52 11.88
N VAL A 160 -1.20 24.79 12.02
CA VAL A 160 -1.21 23.44 12.60
C VAL A 160 -0.28 22.52 11.82
N VAL A 161 -0.39 22.49 10.49
CA VAL A 161 0.43 21.65 9.62
C VAL A 161 1.91 22.01 9.76
N GLU A 162 2.27 23.29 9.75
CA GLU A 162 3.66 23.75 9.86
C GLU A 162 4.25 23.47 11.26
N HIS A 163 3.46 23.64 12.33
CA HIS A 163 3.87 23.28 13.68
C HIS A 163 4.11 21.77 13.83
N VAL A 164 3.17 20.93 13.35
CA VAL A 164 3.32 19.47 13.37
C VAL A 164 4.53 19.04 12.53
N LYS A 165 4.70 19.60 11.34
CA LYS A 165 5.84 19.33 10.45
C LYS A 165 7.19 19.64 11.11
N ARG A 166 7.29 20.74 11.86
CA ARG A 166 8.51 21.11 12.62
C ARG A 166 8.75 20.19 13.82
N MET A 167 7.69 19.70 14.46
CA MET A 167 7.78 18.87 15.66
C MET A 167 8.03 17.39 15.36
N LEU A 168 7.54 16.84 14.25
CA LEU A 168 7.72 15.43 13.87
C LEU A 168 9.19 14.98 13.91
N PRO A 169 10.17 15.69 13.33
CA PRO A 169 11.59 15.30 13.43
C PRO A 169 12.13 15.34 14.86
N ARG A 170 11.64 16.27 15.69
CA ARG A 170 12.06 16.41 17.10
C ARG A 170 11.56 15.23 17.91
N TRP A 171 10.26 14.91 17.82
CA TRP A 171 9.68 13.75 18.51
C TRP A 171 10.34 12.44 18.07
N ARG A 172 10.62 12.29 16.78
CA ARG A 172 11.35 11.14 16.24
C ARG A 172 12.74 10.99 16.88
N LYS A 173 13.48 12.10 16.99
CA LYS A 173 14.79 12.12 17.65
C LYS A 173 14.69 11.82 19.15
N GLU A 174 13.70 12.39 19.83
CA GLU A 174 13.46 12.20 21.27
C GLU A 174 13.15 10.73 21.61
N HIS A 175 12.35 10.06 20.78
CA HIS A 175 11.93 8.67 20.99
C HIS A 175 12.82 7.64 20.29
N GLY A 176 13.93 8.06 19.66
CA GLY A 176 14.81 7.15 18.91
C GLY A 176 14.11 6.47 17.71
N THR A 177 12.94 6.94 17.30
CA THR A 177 12.19 6.41 16.17
C THR A 177 12.60 7.15 14.90
N GLY A 178 13.29 6.47 13.98
CA GLY A 178 13.61 7.06 12.67
C GLY A 178 12.36 7.36 11.85
N GLU A 179 12.46 8.33 10.94
CA GLU A 179 11.46 8.43 9.86
C GLU A 179 11.49 7.13 9.05
N PRO A 180 10.33 6.49 8.78
CA PRO A 180 10.31 5.33 7.91
C PRO A 180 10.90 5.70 6.56
N ALA A 181 12.00 5.03 6.18
CA ALA A 181 12.63 5.27 4.89
C ALA A 181 11.64 4.93 3.77
N ILE A 182 11.26 5.95 3.03
CA ILE A 182 10.63 5.85 1.73
C ILE A 182 11.68 6.46 0.79
N ASN A 183 12.19 5.71 -0.19
CA ASN A 183 13.12 6.29 -1.16
C ASN A 183 12.44 7.47 -1.84
N THR A 184 13.27 8.41 -2.29
CA THR A 184 12.89 9.64 -2.98
C THR A 184 12.26 9.42 -4.37
N PHE A 185 11.79 8.21 -4.67
CA PHE A 185 11.06 7.93 -5.91
C PHE A 185 9.76 8.74 -5.91
N ARG A 186 9.65 9.69 -6.84
CA ARG A 186 8.44 10.49 -7.02
C ARG A 186 7.36 9.64 -7.67
N PHE A 187 6.37 9.24 -6.87
CA PHE A 187 5.14 8.60 -7.35
C PHE A 187 4.13 9.68 -7.77
N GLY A 188 3.46 9.47 -8.89
CA GLY A 188 2.47 10.39 -9.43
C GLY A 188 1.71 9.80 -10.62
N LEU A 189 0.90 10.63 -11.29
CA LEU A 189 0.09 10.22 -12.45
C LEU A 189 0.92 9.48 -13.53
N SER A 190 2.11 9.98 -13.88
CA SER A 190 3.00 9.30 -14.83
C SER A 190 3.46 7.91 -14.37
N THR A 191 3.54 7.65 -13.06
CA THR A 191 3.84 6.30 -12.57
C THR A 191 2.65 5.37 -12.82
N VAL A 192 1.42 5.82 -12.57
CA VAL A 192 0.20 5.07 -12.90
C VAL A 192 0.13 4.77 -14.40
N LYS A 193 0.34 5.79 -15.25
CA LYS A 193 0.40 5.59 -16.71
C LYS A 193 1.49 4.61 -17.13
N LYS A 194 2.67 4.65 -16.50
CA LYS A 194 3.76 3.69 -16.76
C LYS A 194 3.38 2.26 -16.37
N LEU A 195 2.67 2.05 -15.27
CA LEU A 195 2.20 0.72 -14.88
C LEU A 195 1.33 0.07 -15.97
N ILE A 196 0.49 0.88 -16.62
CA ILE A 196 -0.40 0.43 -17.71
C ILE A 196 0.38 0.27 -19.02
N HIS A 197 1.11 1.30 -19.46
CA HIS A 197 1.88 1.27 -20.71
C HIS A 197 2.91 0.14 -20.74
N LEU A 198 3.59 -0.11 -19.62
CA LEU A 198 4.60 -1.17 -19.50
C LEU A 198 4.00 -2.53 -19.12
N ARG A 199 2.67 -2.65 -19.17
CA ARG A 199 1.93 -3.93 -18.99
C ARG A 199 2.37 -4.65 -17.71
N ILE A 200 2.49 -3.90 -16.62
CA ILE A 200 3.06 -4.39 -15.36
C ILE A 200 2.19 -5.48 -14.73
N ILE A 201 0.86 -5.34 -14.74
CA ILE A 201 -0.05 -6.39 -14.25
C ILE A 201 0.15 -7.73 -15.01
N PRO A 202 0.09 -7.78 -16.37
CA PRO A 202 0.45 -8.98 -17.12
C PRO A 202 1.85 -9.52 -16.82
N MET A 203 2.85 -8.64 -16.66
CA MET A 203 4.22 -9.07 -16.33
C MET A 203 4.30 -9.75 -14.96
N LEU A 204 3.60 -9.21 -13.96
CA LEU A 204 3.55 -9.79 -12.62
C LEU A 204 2.91 -11.19 -12.64
N ASP A 205 1.90 -11.41 -13.49
CA ASP A 205 1.26 -12.72 -13.65
C ASP A 205 2.20 -13.73 -14.34
N LEU A 206 3.00 -13.28 -15.31
CA LEU A 206 4.08 -14.10 -15.89
C LEU A 206 5.16 -14.44 -14.85
N MET A 207 5.57 -13.48 -14.01
CA MET A 207 6.52 -13.70 -12.91
C MET A 207 5.97 -14.66 -11.85
N LEU A 208 4.66 -14.62 -11.59
CA LEU A 208 3.98 -15.58 -10.72
C LEU A 208 4.09 -16.99 -11.31
N TRP A 209 3.82 -17.14 -12.61
CA TRP A 209 3.99 -18.41 -13.30
C TRP A 209 5.45 -18.91 -13.26
N GLU A 210 6.45 -18.03 -13.45
CA GLU A 210 7.88 -18.38 -13.33
C GLU A 210 8.18 -19.00 -11.95
N LYS A 211 7.78 -18.28 -10.89
CA LYS A 211 7.99 -18.71 -9.49
C LYS A 211 7.36 -20.07 -9.25
N ARG A 212 6.16 -20.31 -9.80
CA ARG A 212 5.38 -21.51 -9.56
C ARG A 212 5.88 -22.76 -10.24
N ASN A 213 6.41 -22.62 -11.44
CA ASN A 213 6.84 -23.75 -12.24
C ASN A 213 8.35 -24.01 -12.08
N GLY A 214 9.04 -23.23 -11.23
CA GLY A 214 10.50 -23.27 -11.13
C GLY A 214 11.18 -23.05 -12.49
N ALA A 215 10.53 -22.30 -13.37
CA ALA A 215 10.91 -22.12 -14.76
C ALA A 215 11.11 -20.65 -15.07
N ARG A 216 12.05 -20.35 -15.98
CA ARG A 216 12.38 -18.97 -16.36
C ARG A 216 11.88 -18.67 -17.77
N ILE A 217 11.14 -17.59 -17.90
CA ILE A 217 10.79 -16.96 -19.16
C ILE A 217 11.95 -16.01 -19.51
N SER A 218 12.59 -16.22 -20.65
CA SER A 218 13.67 -15.33 -21.08
C SER A 218 13.12 -13.93 -21.35
N TYR A 219 13.96 -12.90 -21.27
CA TYR A 219 13.51 -11.54 -21.55
C TYR A 219 12.96 -11.37 -22.98
N GLU A 220 13.53 -12.09 -23.95
CA GLU A 220 13.00 -12.13 -25.32
C GLU A 220 11.63 -12.80 -25.41
N GLN A 221 11.42 -13.88 -24.66
CA GLN A 221 10.11 -14.53 -24.58
C GLN A 221 9.08 -13.64 -23.92
N MET A 222 9.46 -12.98 -22.82
CA MET A 222 8.60 -12.04 -22.10
C MET A 222 8.25 -10.83 -22.99
N ALA A 223 9.22 -10.29 -23.74
CA ALA A 223 8.98 -9.24 -24.73
C ALA A 223 7.96 -9.68 -25.78
N ARG A 224 8.10 -10.88 -26.37
CA ARG A 224 7.14 -11.40 -27.36
C ARG A 224 5.74 -11.67 -26.79
N LEU A 225 5.65 -12.07 -25.52
CA LEU A 225 4.37 -12.28 -24.84
C LEU A 225 3.68 -10.96 -24.53
N LEU A 226 4.46 -9.98 -24.05
CA LEU A 226 3.95 -8.71 -23.60
C LEU A 226 3.81 -7.69 -24.71
N TYR A 227 4.53 -7.78 -25.82
CA TYR A 227 4.56 -6.83 -26.93
C TYR A 227 4.66 -7.59 -28.26
N PRO A 228 3.59 -8.31 -28.67
CA PRO A 228 3.54 -8.94 -29.98
C PRO A 228 3.65 -7.92 -31.12
N ASP A 229 3.98 -8.39 -32.32
CA ASP A 229 4.35 -7.57 -33.49
C ASP A 229 3.25 -6.60 -33.96
N ASP A 230 1.99 -6.83 -33.56
CA ASP A 230 0.84 -5.96 -33.81
C ASP A 230 0.68 -4.83 -32.76
N SER A 231 1.59 -4.75 -31.79
CA SER A 231 1.56 -3.70 -30.78
C SER A 231 2.22 -2.41 -31.27
N ASN A 232 1.61 -1.27 -30.93
CA ASN A 232 2.16 0.06 -31.23
C ASN A 232 3.47 0.39 -30.48
N MET A 233 3.98 -0.54 -29.67
CA MET A 233 5.18 -0.36 -28.85
C MET A 233 6.20 -1.48 -29.14
N ILE A 234 7.30 -1.11 -29.79
CA ILE A 234 8.41 -2.04 -30.03
C ILE A 234 9.27 -2.11 -28.77
N ARG A 235 9.24 -3.25 -28.06
CA ARG A 235 10.12 -3.54 -26.92
C ARG A 235 10.75 -4.92 -27.08
N GLY A 236 12.07 -5.02 -26.89
CA GLY A 236 12.82 -6.27 -26.91
C GLY A 236 13.24 -6.70 -25.50
N GLY A 237 14.01 -7.79 -25.41
CA GLY A 237 14.46 -8.33 -24.12
C GLY A 237 15.33 -7.36 -23.32
N ALA A 238 16.08 -6.46 -23.97
CA ALA A 238 16.85 -5.43 -23.28
C ALA A 238 15.95 -4.47 -22.48
N GLN A 239 14.88 -3.95 -23.09
CA GLN A 239 13.92 -3.07 -22.41
C GLN A 239 13.20 -3.78 -21.26
N ILE A 240 12.85 -5.06 -21.45
CA ILE A 240 12.27 -5.87 -20.36
C ILE A 240 13.24 -5.94 -19.18
N LYS A 241 14.51 -6.27 -19.45
CA LYS A 241 15.55 -6.45 -18.44
C LYS A 241 15.85 -5.16 -17.68
N ASP A 242 16.02 -4.06 -18.41
CA ASP A 242 16.59 -2.84 -17.85
C ASP A 242 15.52 -1.85 -17.35
N THR A 243 14.26 -2.00 -17.77
CA THR A 243 13.17 -1.06 -17.42
C THR A 243 11.94 -1.75 -16.85
N ASP A 244 11.30 -2.64 -17.61
CA ASP A 244 9.94 -3.11 -17.30
C ASP A 244 9.94 -4.03 -16.08
N ARG A 245 10.83 -5.04 -16.04
CA ARG A 245 10.95 -5.96 -14.92
C ARG A 245 11.42 -5.26 -13.63
N PRO A 246 12.42 -4.36 -13.65
CA PRO A 246 12.75 -3.56 -12.48
C PRO A 246 11.58 -2.75 -11.92
N LEU A 247 10.70 -2.19 -12.78
CA LEU A 247 9.49 -1.51 -12.32
C LEU A 247 8.48 -2.50 -11.72
N ALA A 248 8.28 -3.66 -12.34
CA ALA A 248 7.40 -4.71 -11.83
C ALA A 248 7.86 -5.20 -10.45
N GLU A 249 9.15 -5.49 -10.28
CA GLU A 249 9.74 -5.88 -9.00
C GLU A 249 9.58 -4.78 -7.94
N ARG A 250 9.75 -3.51 -8.33
CA ARG A 250 9.51 -2.37 -7.44
C ARG A 250 8.04 -2.26 -7.04
N ALA A 251 7.10 -2.51 -7.96
CA ALA A 251 5.67 -2.48 -7.68
C ALA A 251 5.26 -3.48 -6.59
N LEU A 252 6.04 -4.54 -6.38
CA LEU A 252 5.80 -5.52 -5.32
C LEU A 252 6.29 -5.08 -3.93
N THR A 253 7.04 -3.97 -3.83
CA THR A 253 7.62 -3.52 -2.56
C THR A 253 6.56 -2.88 -1.64
N ARG A 254 6.76 -3.01 -0.31
CA ARG A 254 5.91 -2.28 0.67
C ARG A 254 6.01 -0.77 0.51
N GLU A 255 7.16 -0.31 0.03
CA GLU A 255 7.43 1.09 -0.21
C GLU A 255 6.57 1.65 -1.36
N PHE A 256 6.50 0.92 -2.48
CA PHE A 256 5.65 1.29 -3.61
C PHE A 256 4.18 1.38 -3.20
N ASP A 257 3.70 0.42 -2.39
CA ASP A 257 2.35 0.46 -1.83
C ASP A 257 2.10 1.72 -0.98
N ARG A 258 3.03 2.07 -0.08
CA ARG A 258 2.94 3.30 0.73
C ARG A 258 2.89 4.56 -0.13
N LEU A 259 3.75 4.64 -1.15
CA LEU A 259 3.79 5.78 -2.08
C LEU A 259 2.50 5.89 -2.89
N PHE A 260 1.95 4.77 -3.35
CA PHE A 260 0.69 4.76 -4.07
C PHE A 260 -0.46 5.22 -3.15
N ASN A 261 -0.55 4.68 -1.93
CA ASN A 261 -1.56 5.08 -0.95
C ASN A 261 -1.47 6.58 -0.60
N LEU A 262 -0.25 7.11 -0.41
CA LEU A 262 -0.02 8.53 -0.13
C LEU A 262 -0.40 9.42 -1.32
N TRP A 263 -0.12 8.99 -2.55
CA TRP A 263 -0.52 9.74 -3.73
C TRP A 263 -2.05 9.75 -3.89
N LEU A 264 -2.72 8.61 -3.70
CA LEU A 264 -4.19 8.53 -3.73
C LEU A 264 -4.84 9.34 -2.62
N SER A 265 -4.26 9.38 -1.40
CA SER A 265 -4.84 10.18 -0.32
C SER A 265 -4.74 11.69 -0.57
N LYS A 266 -3.77 12.12 -1.38
CA LYS A 266 -3.64 13.53 -1.82
C LYS A 266 -4.49 13.84 -3.05
N ASN A 267 -4.94 12.83 -3.78
CA ASN A 267 -5.70 12.93 -5.02
C ASN A 267 -6.91 12.00 -4.93
N ASP A 268 -7.71 12.18 -3.87
CA ASP A 268 -8.81 11.29 -3.51
C ASP A 268 -9.87 11.17 -4.62
N TYR A 269 -10.11 12.26 -5.35
CA TYR A 269 -10.98 12.30 -6.53
C TYR A 269 -10.58 11.28 -7.63
N LEU A 270 -9.30 10.87 -7.69
CA LEU A 270 -8.83 9.87 -8.66
C LEU A 270 -9.14 8.43 -8.23
N MET A 271 -9.47 8.17 -6.95
CA MET A 271 -9.63 6.80 -6.44
C MET A 271 -10.67 6.00 -7.22
N ASP A 272 -11.80 6.63 -7.54
CA ASP A 272 -12.92 6.03 -8.26
C ASP A 272 -12.89 6.31 -9.78
N THR A 273 -11.85 7.00 -10.26
CA THR A 273 -11.69 7.28 -11.69
C THR A 273 -11.21 6.03 -12.41
N LYS A 274 -11.78 5.74 -13.58
CA LYS A 274 -11.37 4.60 -14.41
C LYS A 274 -9.97 4.81 -15.00
N ILE A 275 -9.22 3.73 -15.14
CA ILE A 275 -7.91 3.76 -15.78
C ILE A 275 -7.99 4.34 -17.19
N ALA A 276 -8.99 3.98 -17.99
CA ALA A 276 -9.17 4.51 -19.35
C ALA A 276 -9.22 6.06 -19.39
N ASP A 277 -9.78 6.68 -18.35
CA ASP A 277 -9.90 8.14 -18.28
C ASP A 277 -8.63 8.78 -17.72
N VAL A 278 -8.00 8.15 -16.71
CA VAL A 278 -6.68 8.55 -16.20
C VAL A 278 -5.62 8.54 -17.30
N MET A 279 -5.71 7.62 -18.25
CA MET A 279 -4.78 7.58 -19.39
C MET A 279 -4.90 8.82 -20.29
N LYS A 280 -6.05 9.52 -20.30
CA LYS A 280 -6.33 10.70 -21.13
C LYS A 280 -6.03 12.03 -20.43
N MET A 281 -5.91 12.04 -19.10
CA MET A 281 -5.63 13.26 -18.30
C MET A 281 -4.20 13.76 -18.54
N ASP A 282 -3.96 15.06 -18.50
CA ASP A 282 -2.60 15.62 -18.55
C ASP A 282 -2.02 15.80 -17.14
N GLU A 283 -0.69 15.90 -16.99
CA GLU A 283 -0.08 16.07 -15.65
C GLU A 283 -0.49 17.40 -14.99
N GLU A 284 -0.87 18.40 -15.78
CA GLU A 284 -1.38 19.70 -15.31
C GLU A 284 -2.76 19.58 -14.65
N ASP A 285 -3.55 18.54 -14.95
CA ASP A 285 -4.87 18.29 -14.36
C ASP A 285 -4.81 17.71 -12.93
N THR A 286 -3.60 17.54 -12.37
CA THR A 286 -3.35 16.92 -11.06
C THR A 286 -2.57 17.79 -10.08
N ALA A 287 -2.48 19.10 -10.36
CA ALA A 287 -1.76 20.09 -9.55
C ALA A 287 -2.67 20.80 -8.52
#